data_AF-A0A349K5M3-F1
#
_entry.id   AF-A0A349K5M3-F1
#
_cell.length_a   1.000
_cell.length_b   1.000
_cell.length_c   1.000
_cell.angle_alpha   90.00
_cell.angle_beta   90.00
_cell.angle_gamma   90.00
#
_symmetry.space_group_name_H-M   'P 1'
#
loop_
_entity.id
_entity.type
_entity.pdbx_description
1 polymer ?
#
loop_
_entity_poly.entity_id
_entity_poly.type
_entity_poly.pdbx_seq_one_letter_code
_entity_poly.pdbx_strand_id
1 'polypeptide(L)' 'MAQNSNPLNMSRAYSPADTEGRIYKFWEESGYFKPDTSSNNPPFVMIMPPPNVTGELHMGHALTIAIEDM' A
#
# COMPACT_ATOMS: atom_id res chain seq x y z
N MET A 1 34.32 -10.81 6.99
CA MET A 1 33.81 -10.84 5.61
C MET A 1 32.88 -9.65 5.45
N ALA A 2 33.44 -8.49 5.14
CA ALA A 2 32.67 -7.25 5.00
C ALA A 2 31.97 -7.26 3.64
N GLN A 3 30.65 -7.33 3.64
CA GLN A 3 29.84 -7.16 2.44
C GLN A 3 29.97 -5.70 2.01
N ASN A 4 30.62 -5.50 0.88
CA ASN A 4 30.86 -4.22 0.25
C ASN A 4 29.56 -3.79 -0.45
N SER A 5 28.72 -3.00 0.21
CA SER A 5 27.46 -2.50 -0.35
C SER A 5 27.73 -1.41 -1.38
N ASN A 6 27.91 -1.83 -2.63
CA ASN A 6 27.97 -0.93 -3.78
C ASN A 6 26.60 -0.25 -3.98
N PRO A 7 26.48 1.09 -3.93
CA PRO A 7 25.20 1.82 -4.00
C PRO A 7 24.46 1.70 -5.35
N LEU A 8 24.99 0.94 -6.31
CA LEU A 8 24.46 0.77 -7.67
C LEU A 8 23.69 -0.54 -7.92
N ASN A 9 23.32 -1.31 -6.88
CA ASN A 9 22.53 -2.52 -7.05
C ASN A 9 21.01 -2.22 -7.14
N MET A 10 20.63 -1.33 -8.05
CA MET A 10 19.24 -1.06 -8.41
C MET A 10 19.05 -1.35 -9.89
N SER A 11 17.92 -1.95 -10.25
CA SER A 11 17.58 -2.17 -11.66
C SER A 11 17.49 -0.83 -12.39
N ARG A 12 17.97 -0.79 -13.62
CA ARG A 12 17.89 0.42 -14.46
C ARG A 12 16.42 0.81 -14.74
N ALA A 13 15.53 -0.16 -14.82
CA ALA A 13 14.11 0.02 -15.03
C ALA A 13 13.31 -0.48 -13.82
N TYR A 14 12.20 0.19 -13.55
CA TYR A 14 11.25 -0.23 -12.52
C TYR A 14 10.49 -1.48 -12.97
N SER A 15 10.36 -2.44 -12.06
CA SER A 15 9.55 -3.65 -12.23
C SER A 15 8.45 -3.65 -11.16
N PRO A 16 7.18 -3.38 -11.53
CA PRO A 16 6.04 -3.44 -10.62
C PRO A 16 5.94 -4.79 -9.90
N ALA A 17 6.07 -5.88 -10.66
CA ALA A 17 5.95 -7.25 -10.17
C ALA A 17 6.97 -7.59 -9.07
N ASP A 18 8.20 -7.08 -9.19
CA ASP A 18 9.26 -7.33 -8.20
C ASP A 18 9.20 -6.37 -6.99
N THR A 19 8.43 -5.28 -7.10
CA THR A 19 8.45 -4.20 -6.09
C THR A 19 7.18 -4.17 -5.26
N GLU A 20 6.01 -4.14 -5.91
CA GLU A 20 4.72 -3.85 -5.25
C GLU A 20 4.37 -4.93 -4.22
N GLY A 21 4.48 -6.21 -4.58
CA GLY A 21 4.19 -7.31 -3.66
C GLY A 21 5.09 -7.32 -2.42
N ARG A 22 6.36 -6.95 -2.57
CA ARG A 22 7.31 -6.86 -1.44
C ARG A 22 6.95 -5.72 -0.49
N ILE A 23 6.55 -4.56 -1.01
CA ILE A 23 6.15 -3.40 -0.20
C ILE A 23 4.83 -3.70 0.51
N TYR A 24 3.84 -4.25 -0.19
CA TYR A 24 2.55 -4.59 0.38
C TYR A 24 2.71 -5.56 1.56
N LYS A 25 3.48 -6.64 1.35
CA LYS A 25 3.78 -7.60 2.42
C LYS A 25 4.47 -6.95 3.62
N PHE A 26 5.41 -6.04 3.39
CA PHE A 26 6.07 -5.30 4.46
C PHE A 26 5.08 -4.46 5.28
N TRP A 27 4.12 -3.80 4.63
CA TRP A 27 3.07 -3.03 5.33
C TRP A 27 2.11 -3.91 6.12
N GLU A 28 1.70 -5.05 5.55
CA GLU A 28 0.86 -6.03 6.26
C GLU A 28 1.57 -6.58 7.51
N GLU A 29 2.81 -7.05 7.38
CA GLU A 29 3.59 -7.62 8.48
C GLU A 29 3.90 -6.58 9.57
N SER A 30 4.10 -5.32 9.18
CA SER A 30 4.32 -4.22 10.11
C SER A 30 3.02 -3.72 10.76
N GLY A 31 1.86 -4.16 10.29
CA GLY A 31 0.56 -3.76 10.81
C GLY A 31 0.12 -2.34 10.46
N TYR A 32 0.72 -1.70 9.44
CA TYR A 32 0.46 -0.30 9.11
C TYR A 32 -0.96 -0.03 8.60
N PHE A 33 -1.67 -1.06 8.13
CA PHE A 33 -3.09 -0.95 7.76
C PHE A 33 -4.04 -0.90 8.96
N LYS A 34 -3.53 -1.05 10.20
CA LYS A 34 -4.36 -1.01 11.42
C LYS A 34 -4.28 0.37 12.06
N PRO A 35 -5.41 0.96 12.47
CA PRO A 35 -5.39 2.21 13.22
C PRO A 35 -4.74 1.99 14.60
N ASP A 36 -3.97 2.97 15.07
CA ASP A 36 -3.45 2.98 16.42
C ASP A 36 -4.55 3.44 17.40
N THR A 37 -5.14 2.48 18.12
CA THR A 37 -6.20 2.74 19.10
C THR A 37 -5.69 3.38 20.39
N SER A 38 -4.38 3.45 20.59
CA SER A 38 -3.77 4.11 21.75
C SER A 38 -3.45 5.58 21.52
N SER A 39 -3.60 6.06 20.27
CA SER A 39 -3.33 7.44 19.92
C SER A 39 -4.35 8.40 20.55
N ASN A 40 -3.85 9.49 21.12
CA ASN A 40 -4.68 10.60 21.61
C ASN A 40 -4.92 11.68 20.54
N ASN A 41 -4.47 11.46 19.29
CA ASN A 41 -4.71 12.39 18.19
C ASN A 41 -6.17 12.32 17.74
N PRO A 42 -6.73 13.41 17.20
CA PRO A 42 -8.05 13.36 16.58
C PRO A 42 -8.08 12.32 15.44
N PRO A 43 -9.06 11.41 15.41
CA PRO A 43 -9.14 10.40 14.37
C PRO A 43 -9.52 11.05 13.03
N PHE A 44 -8.85 10.63 11.96
CA PHE A 44 -9.31 10.83 10.60
C PHE A 44 -10.12 9.60 10.19
N VAL A 45 -11.34 9.81 9.68
CA VAL A 45 -12.26 8.73 9.30
C VAL A 45 -12.81 9.04 7.93
N MET A 46 -12.64 8.10 7.00
CA MET A 46 -13.24 8.12 5.67
C MET A 46 -14.18 6.93 5.54
N ILE A 47 -15.40 7.18 5.07
CA ILE A 47 -16.40 6.13 4.89
C ILE A 47 -16.22 5.53 3.50
N MET A 48 -15.83 4.26 3.44
CA MET A 48 -15.89 3.47 2.22
C MET A 48 -17.18 2.63 2.25
N PRO A 49 -18.18 2.92 1.40
CA PRO A 49 -19.36 2.06 1.31
C PRO A 49 -18.93 0.66 0.87
N PRO A 50 -19.51 -0.42 1.45
CA PRO A 50 -19.16 -1.77 1.04
C PRO A 50 -19.44 -1.92 -0.45
N PRO A 51 -18.49 -2.47 -1.23
CA PRO A 51 -18.69 -2.62 -2.66
C PRO A 51 -19.88 -3.55 -2.90
N ASN A 52 -20.78 -3.15 -3.81
CA ASN A 52 -21.81 -4.06 -4.31
C ASN A 52 -21.11 -5.11 -5.19
N VAL A 53 -20.89 -6.31 -4.65
CA VAL A 53 -20.16 -7.39 -5.33
C VAL A 53 -21.06 -8.04 -6.39
N THR A 54 -21.20 -7.40 -7.55
CA THR A 54 -21.98 -7.91 -8.69
C THR A 54 -21.16 -8.14 -9.96
N GLY A 55 -19.84 -7.91 -9.92
CA GLY A 55 -18.94 -8.10 -11.07
C GLY A 55 -17.47 -7.80 -10.75
N GLU A 56 -16.64 -7.68 -11.79
CA GLU A 56 -15.22 -7.30 -11.68
C GLU A 56 -15.02 -5.79 -11.43
N LEU A 57 -13.89 -5.43 -10.84
CA LEU A 57 -13.53 -4.03 -10.62
C LEU A 57 -13.15 -3.36 -11.95
N HIS A 58 -13.87 -2.30 -12.33
CA HIS A 58 -13.50 -1.43 -13.44
C HIS A 58 -12.69 -0.20 -12.99
N MET A 59 -12.12 0.54 -13.95
CA MET A 59 -11.30 1.74 -13.70
C MET A 59 -11.97 2.79 -12.79
N GLY A 60 -13.30 2.94 -12.85
CA GLY A 60 -14.03 3.81 -11.92
C GLY A 60 -13.81 3.47 -10.44
N HIS A 61 -13.75 2.19 -10.06
CA HIS A 61 -13.42 1.80 -8.68
C HIS A 61 -11.97 2.16 -8.35
N ALA A 62 -11.05 1.90 -9.27
CA ALA A 62 -9.63 2.21 -9.07
C ALA A 62 -9.40 3.70 -8.86
N LEU A 63 -10.09 4.56 -9.63
CA LEU A 63 -9.99 6.01 -9.49
C LEU A 63 -10.52 6.49 -8.13
N THR A 64 -11.71 6.05 -7.73
CA THR A 64 -12.30 6.44 -6.45
C THR A 64 -11.42 6.02 -5.28
N ILE A 65 -10.99 4.76 -5.24
CA ILE A 65 -10.12 4.23 -4.18
C ILE A 65 -8.78 4.97 -4.14
N ALA A 66 -8.17 5.25 -5.31
CA ALA A 66 -6.89 5.96 -5.35
C ALA A 66 -7.00 7.40 -4.83
N ILE A 67 -8.12 8.08 -5.05
CA ILE A 67 -8.36 9.43 -4.51
C ILE A 67 -8.59 9.37 -2.99
N GLU A 68 -9.31 8.35 -2.51
CA GLU A 68 -9.61 8.15 -1.09
C GLU A 68 -8.37 7.76 -0.25
N ASP A 69 -7.38 7.11 -0.87
CA ASP A 69 -6.11 6.69 -0.24
C ASP A 69 -5.07 7.83 -0.12
N MET A 70 -5.27 8.95 -0.82
CA MET A 70 -4.37 10.13 -0.77
C MET A 70 -4.67 11.06 0.41
#